data_AF-A0A8T2S949-F1
#
_entry.id   AF-A0A8T2S949-F1
#
_cell.length_a   1.000
_cell.length_b   1.000
_cell.length_c   1.000
_cell.angle_alpha   90.00
_cell.angle_beta   90.00
_cell.angle_gamma   90.00
#
_symmetry.space_group_name_H-M   'P 1'
#
loop_
_entity.id
_entity.type
_entity.pdbx_description
1 polymer ?
#
loop_
_entity_poly.entity_id
_entity_poly.type
_entity_poly.pdbx_seq_one_letter_code
_entity_poly.pdbx_strand_id
1 'polypeptide(L)'
;MQKIYEQKYAILGRVKEDKLQEVNLGTDSEPKMVRVSKELEGQFLEDLICLLKEYIDVFAWDYSQVKCINQDLHQHRINLNFKTG
;
A
#
# COMPACT_ATOMS: atom_id res chain seq x y z
N MET A 1 7.26 -12.56 14.51
CA MET A 1 6.34 -11.79 13.63
C MET A 1 6.84 -10.36 13.40
N GLN A 2 6.98 -9.49 14.42
CA GLN A 2 7.48 -8.10 14.27
C GLN A 2 8.78 -7.96 13.43
N LYS A 3 9.79 -8.76 13.76
CA LYS A 3 11.13 -8.73 13.12
C LYS A 3 11.10 -9.10 11.64
N ILE A 4 10.16 -9.94 11.22
CA ILE A 4 9.99 -10.38 9.83
C ILE A 4 9.32 -9.26 9.02
N TYR A 5 8.36 -8.54 9.60
CA TYR A 5 7.78 -7.36 8.97
C TYR A 5 8.83 -6.26 8.82
N GLU A 6 9.58 -5.93 9.87
CA GLU A 6 10.63 -4.91 9.82
C GLU A 6 11.73 -5.26 8.80
N GLN A 7 12.16 -6.53 8.75
CA GLN A 7 13.11 -6.99 7.73
C GLN A 7 12.53 -6.94 6.32
N LYS A 8 11.26 -7.33 6.15
CA LYS A 8 10.57 -7.24 4.85
C LYS A 8 10.43 -5.79 4.39
N TYR A 9 10.08 -4.85 5.28
CA TYR A 9 10.03 -3.41 5.00
C TYR A 9 11.42 -2.80 4.80
N ALA A 10 12.46 -3.31 5.46
CA ALA A 10 13.85 -2.91 5.20
C ALA A 10 14.35 -3.41 3.83
N ILE A 11 13.84 -4.54 3.33
CA ILE A 11 14.12 -5.05 1.98
C ILE A 11 13.29 -4.28 0.93
N LEU A 12 12.00 -4.02 1.19
CA LEU A 12 11.14 -3.18 0.34
C LEU A 12 11.63 -1.72 0.29
N GLY A 13 12.19 -1.22 1.39
CA GLY A 13 12.74 0.14 1.52
C GLY A 13 14.07 0.35 0.79
N ARG A 14 14.62 -0.67 0.13
CA ARG A 14 15.75 -0.51 -0.79
C ARG A 14 15.33 -0.13 -2.21
N VAL A 15 14.05 0.22 -2.42
CA VAL A 15 13.70 1.04 -3.58
C VAL A 15 14.22 2.45 -3.31
N LYS A 16 15.37 2.72 -3.91
CA LYS A 16 15.99 4.04 -3.98
C LYS A 16 14.93 5.09 -4.39
N GLU A 17 14.58 6.00 -3.50
CA GLU A 17 13.52 7.00 -3.74
C GLU A 17 13.81 7.86 -4.99
N ASP A 18 15.09 8.02 -5.35
CA ASP A 18 15.54 8.68 -6.57
C ASP A 18 15.06 8.00 -7.86
N LYS A 19 14.63 6.73 -7.78
CA LYS A 19 14.06 5.97 -8.90
C LYS A 19 12.54 6.03 -9.00
N LEU A 20 11.86 6.76 -8.12
CA LEU A 20 10.40 6.86 -8.13
C LEU A 20 9.95 8.28 -8.52
N GLN A 21 8.88 8.37 -9.31
CA GLN A 21 8.17 9.60 -9.63
C GLN A 21 6.80 9.62 -8.97
N GLU A 22 6.32 10.80 -8.62
CA GLU A 22 4.99 11.01 -8.07
C GLU A 22 4.00 11.31 -9.19
N VAL A 23 2.85 10.63 -9.14
CA VAL A 23 1.76 10.81 -10.08
C VAL A 23 0.49 11.11 -9.30
N ASN A 24 -0.23 12.15 -9.71
CA ASN A 24 -1.56 12.44 -9.19
C ASN A 24 -2.62 11.58 -9.91
N LEU A 25 -3.25 10.65 -9.19
CA LEU A 25 -4.38 9.87 -9.68
C LEU A 25 -5.72 10.61 -9.50
N GLY A 26 -5.77 11.60 -8.62
CA GLY A 26 -6.96 12.33 -8.23
C GLY A 26 -7.23 13.55 -9.11
N THR A 27 -7.97 14.50 -8.54
CA THR A 27 -8.25 15.80 -9.18
C THR A 27 -7.33 16.88 -8.60
N ASP A 28 -7.34 18.08 -9.17
CA ASP A 28 -6.57 19.20 -8.61
C ASP A 28 -7.10 19.66 -7.25
N SER A 29 -8.41 19.51 -7.01
CA SER A 29 -9.05 19.83 -5.72
C SER A 29 -8.87 18.73 -4.67
N GLU A 30 -8.74 17.47 -5.10
CA GLU A 30 -8.52 16.31 -4.24
C GLU A 30 -7.38 15.46 -4.80
N PRO A 31 -6.12 15.91 -4.63
CA PRO A 31 -4.97 15.20 -5.16
C PRO A 31 -4.77 13.88 -4.44
N LYS A 32 -4.40 12.86 -5.21
CA LYS A 32 -4.16 11.49 -4.75
C LYS A 32 -2.83 11.01 -5.31
N MET A 33 -1.75 11.34 -4.60
CA MET A 33 -0.38 11.09 -5.03
C MET A 33 0.00 9.63 -4.82
N VAL A 34 0.54 9.00 -5.85
CA VAL A 34 1.15 7.66 -5.78
C VAL A 34 2.57 7.70 -6.34
N ARG A 35 3.42 6.78 -5.89
CA ARG A 35 4.79 6.64 -6.37
C ARG A 35 4.91 5.48 -7.35
N VAL A 36 5.37 5.75 -8.56
CA VAL A 36 5.66 4.74 -9.60
C VAL A 36 7.12 4.85 -10.04
N SER A 37 7.66 3.82 -10.67
CA SER A 37 9.06 3.87 -11.13
C SER A 37 9.26 4.93 -12.22
N LYS A 38 10.38 5.65 -12.17
CA LYS A 38 10.84 6.56 -13.23
C LYS A 38 11.25 5.81 -14.49
N GLU A 39 11.56 4.53 -14.37
CA GLU A 39 11.94 3.68 -15.51
C GLU A 39 10.70 3.31 -16.36
N LEU A 40 9.48 3.60 -15.89
CA LEU A 40 8.24 3.44 -16.63
C LEU A 40 7.93 4.76 -17.35
N GLU A 41 8.04 4.75 -18.68
CA GLU A 41 7.81 5.92 -19.52
C GLU A 41 7.00 5.54 -20.77
N GLY A 42 6.50 6.54 -21.48
CA GLY A 42 5.72 6.36 -22.72
C GLY A 42 4.36 5.69 -22.47
N GLN A 43 3.88 4.94 -23.47
CA GLN A 43 2.54 4.35 -23.47
C GLN A 43 2.27 3.48 -22.23
N PHE A 44 3.28 2.74 -21.77
CA PHE A 44 3.11 1.85 -20.62
C PHE A 44 2.78 2.63 -19.34
N LEU A 45 3.43 3.78 -19.13
CA LEU A 45 3.13 4.63 -17.99
C LEU A 45 1.70 5.17 -18.07
N GLU A 46 1.28 5.61 -19.25
CA GLU A 46 -0.09 6.11 -19.48
C GLU A 46 -1.14 5.04 -19.20
N ASP A 47 -0.95 3.83 -19.72
CA ASP A 47 -1.85 2.69 -19.52
C ASP A 47 -1.93 2.30 -18.04
N LEU A 48 -0.78 2.32 -17.35
CA LEU A 48 -0.72 2.07 -15.91
C LEU A 48 -1.48 3.15 -15.13
N ILE A 49 -1.31 4.42 -15.48
CA ILE A 49 -2.02 5.52 -14.81
C ILE A 49 -3.53 5.39 -15.03
N CYS A 50 -3.98 5.04 -16.24
CA CYS A 50 -5.38 4.77 -16.51
C CYS A 50 -5.93 3.65 -15.62
N LEU A 51 -5.21 2.52 -15.55
CA LEU A 51 -5.60 1.41 -14.68
C LEU A 51 -5.66 1.82 -13.19
N LEU A 52 -4.65 2.55 -12.72
CA LEU A 52 -4.61 3.00 -11.32
C LEU A 52 -5.75 3.97 -11.00
N LYS A 53 -6.19 4.78 -11.97
CA LYS A 53 -7.36 5.66 -11.83
C LYS A 53 -8.69 4.89 -11.79
N GLU A 54 -8.82 3.81 -12.55
CA GLU A 54 -10.00 2.92 -12.48
C GLU A 54 -10.17 2.29 -11.09
N TYR A 55 -9.07 2.05 -10.38
CA TYR A 55 -9.03 1.48 -9.04
C TYR A 55 -8.54 2.47 -7.97
N ILE A 56 -8.89 3.75 -8.13
CA ILE A 56 -8.39 4.82 -7.27
C ILE A 56 -8.72 4.61 -5.78
N ASP A 57 -9.85 3.99 -5.47
CA ASP A 57 -10.29 3.68 -4.10
C ASP A 57 -9.43 2.58 -3.43
N VAL A 58 -8.71 1.80 -4.22
CA VAL A 58 -7.80 0.74 -3.73
C VAL A 58 -6.39 1.27 -3.59
N PHE A 59 -5.89 2.01 -4.57
CA PHE A 59 -4.49 2.43 -4.63
C PHE A 59 -4.22 3.78 -3.98
N ALA A 60 -5.22 4.67 -3.93
CA ALA A 60 -5.13 5.99 -3.33
C ALA A 60 -6.12 6.19 -2.17
N TRP A 61 -6.42 5.10 -1.47
CA TRP A 61 -7.03 5.14 -0.15
C TRP A 61 -6.13 5.90 0.82
N ASP A 62 -6.74 6.78 1.62
CA ASP A 62 -6.08 7.33 2.78
C ASP A 62 -6.33 6.39 3.98
N TYR A 63 -5.32 6.16 4.82
CA TYR A 63 -5.44 5.28 5.98
C TYR A 63 -6.54 5.73 6.95
N SER A 64 -6.91 7.02 6.98
CA SER A 64 -8.03 7.50 7.79
C SER A 64 -9.41 7.08 7.25
N GLN A 65 -9.50 6.67 5.98
CA GLN A 65 -10.72 6.11 5.38
C GLN A 65 -10.92 4.63 5.77
N VAL A 66 -9.89 4.00 6.34
CA VAL A 66 -9.90 2.64 6.89
C VAL A 66 -10.51 2.62 8.31
N LYS A 67 -11.47 3.51 8.57
CA LYS A 67 -12.23 3.51 9.83
C LYS A 67 -13.19 2.33 9.95
N CYS A 68 -13.38 1.54 8.87
CA CYS A 68 -14.18 0.30 8.93
C CYS A 68 -13.45 -0.89 9.56
N ILE A 69 -12.15 -0.78 9.89
CA ILE A 69 -11.56 -1.71 10.86
C ILE A 69 -11.92 -1.17 12.23
N ASN A 70 -13.15 -1.47 12.64
CA ASN A 70 -13.64 -1.22 13.98
C ASN A 70 -12.55 -1.63 14.98
N GLN A 71 -12.13 -0.75 15.87
CA GLN A 71 -11.13 -1.07 16.91
C GLN A 71 -11.67 -2.13 17.88
N ASP A 72 -12.98 -2.40 17.86
CA ASP A 72 -13.61 -3.58 18.44
C ASP A 72 -13.36 -4.87 17.65
N LEU A 73 -12.44 -4.87 16.67
CA LEU A 73 -12.00 -6.04 15.90
C LEU A 73 -11.82 -7.19 16.87
N HIS A 74 -12.83 -8.08 16.88
CA HIS A 74 -12.93 -9.16 17.84
C HIS A 74 -11.65 -9.98 17.72
N GLN A 75 -10.77 -9.81 18.71
CA GLN A 75 -9.48 -10.45 18.73
C GLN A 75 -9.73 -11.95 18.89
N HIS A 76 -9.66 -12.71 17.80
CA HIS A 76 -9.80 -14.15 17.87
C HIS A 76 -8.53 -14.73 18.48
N ARG A 77 -8.54 -14.95 19.80
CA ARG A 77 -7.44 -15.62 20.51
C ARG A 77 -7.50 -17.10 20.18
N ILE A 78 -6.55 -17.56 19.37
CA ILE A 78 -6.32 -18.99 19.18
C ILE A 78 -5.69 -19.52 20.48
N ASN A 79 -6.48 -20.22 21.28
CA ASN A 79 -5.96 -20.93 22.46
C ASN A 79 -5.17 -22.15 22.01
N LEU A 80 -3.85 -21.98 21.91
CA LEU A 80 -2.93 -23.09 21.63
C LEU A 80 -2.75 -23.91 22.92
N ASN A 81 -3.66 -24.86 23.16
CA ASN A 81 -3.46 -25.89 24.18
C ASN A 81 -2.44 -26.91 23.65
N PHE A 82 -1.17 -26.71 23.99
CA PHE A 82 -0.16 -27.73 23.82
C PHE A 82 -0.36 -28.80 24.91
N LYS A 83 -0.80 -30.00 24.51
CA LYS A 83 -0.70 -31.17 25.39
C LYS A 83 0.74 -31.67 25.31
N THR A 84 1.52 -31.41 26.36
CA THR A 84 2.74 -32.17 26.64
C THR A 84 2.34 -33.60 26.99
N GLY A 85 2.78 -34.55 26.16
CA GLY A 85 2.79 -35.98 26.46
C GLY A 85 4.06 -36.37 27.20
#